data_AF-A0A8S3I727-F1
#
_entry.id   AF-A0A8S3I727-F1
#
_cell.length_a   1.000
_cell.length_b   1.000
_cell.length_c   1.000
_cell.angle_alpha   90.00
_cell.angle_beta   90.00
_cell.angle_gamma   90.00
#
_symmetry.space_group_name_H-M   'P 1'
#
loop_
_entity.id
_entity.type
_entity.pdbx_description
1 polymer ?
#
loop_
_entity_poly.entity_id
_entity_poly.type
_entity_poly.pdbx_seq_one_letter_code
_entity_poly.pdbx_strand_id
1 'polypeptide(L)' 'MYGKNKGVSAPSDMHAKEKLNLYVYEYLYHIGAVKAAQGFCADMKWEPSKMSLGEAPGFLFSWW' A
#
# COMPACT_ATOMS: atom_id res chain seq x y z
N MET A 1 18.99 -29.03 12.69
CA MET A 1 18.10 -28.26 13.59
C MET A 1 17.56 -27.10 12.79
N TYR A 2 16.24 -27.02 12.56
CA TYR A 2 15.64 -25.92 11.82
C TYR A 2 15.91 -24.61 12.56
N GLY A 3 16.73 -23.74 11.97
CA GLY A 3 17.04 -22.43 12.49
C GLY A 3 15.73 -21.67 12.64
N LYS A 4 15.37 -21.39 13.89
CA LYS A 4 14.21 -20.60 14.31
C LYS A 4 14.18 -19.33 13.46
N ASN A 5 13.21 -19.24 12.55
CA ASN A 5 12.96 -18.05 11.73
C ASN A 5 12.95 -16.85 12.67
N LYS A 6 13.91 -15.94 12.50
CA LYS A 6 13.95 -14.66 13.20
C LYS A 6 12.59 -14.02 12.97
N GLY A 7 11.91 -13.72 14.07
CA GLY A 7 10.53 -13.28 14.11
C GLY A 7 10.26 -12.20 13.07
N VAL A 8 9.52 -12.57 12.02
CA VAL A 8 8.63 -11.61 11.39
C VAL A 8 7.53 -11.40 12.43
N SER A 9 7.77 -10.49 13.37
CA SER A 9 6.71 -9.95 14.21
C SER A 9 5.60 -9.54 13.25
N ALA A 10 4.40 -10.11 13.42
CA ALA A 10 3.27 -9.78 12.57
C ALA A 10 3.21 -8.26 12.43
N PRO A 11 3.11 -7.71 11.20
CA PRO A 11 2.96 -6.28 11.04
C PRO A 11 1.76 -5.86 11.89
N SER A 12 1.94 -4.89 12.78
CA SER A 12 0.81 -4.37 13.55
C SER A 12 -0.28 -3.91 12.57
N ASP A 13 -1.54 -3.99 13.00
CA ASP A 13 -2.69 -3.62 12.14
C ASP A 13 -2.54 -2.21 11.54
N MET A 14 -1.82 -1.33 12.22
CA MET A 14 -1.49 0.01 11.76
C MET A 14 -0.56 -0.02 10.53
N HIS A 15 0.54 -0.76 10.56
CA HIS A 15 1.45 -0.90 9.42
C HIS A 15 0.79 -1.64 8.25
N ALA A 16 -0.07 -2.62 8.54
CA ALA A 16 -0.81 -3.33 7.50
C ALA A 16 -1.81 -2.40 6.78
N LYS A 17 -2.50 -1.54 7.52
CA LYS A 17 -3.40 -0.52 6.95
C LYS A 17 -2.66 0.51 6.11
N GLU A 18 -1.50 0.99 6.56
CA GLU A 18 -0.67 1.93 5.79
C GLU A 18 -0.22 1.32 4.46
N LYS A 19 0.24 0.07 4.47
CA LYS A 19 0.58 -0.70 3.27
C LYS A 19 -0.61 -0.87 2.32
N LEU A 20 -1.77 -1.21 2.86
CA LEU A 20 -2.99 -1.38 2.07
C LEU A 20 -3.41 -0.07 1.41
N ASN A 21 -3.42 1.03 2.16
CA ASN A 21 -3.77 2.35 1.65
C ASN A 21 -2.85 2.77 0.50
N LEU A 22 -1.54 2.46 0.60
CA LEU A 22 -0.59 2.67 -0.47
C LEU A 22 -0.94 1.90 -1.73
N TYR A 23 -1.22 0.61 -1.59
CA TYR A 23 -1.56 -0.18 -2.77
C TYR A 23 -2.87 0.30 -3.40
N VAL A 24 -3.88 0.68 -2.62
CA VAL A 24 -5.15 1.22 -3.13
C VAL A 24 -4.91 2.50 -3.90
N TYR A 25 -4.09 3.41 -3.39
CA TYR A 25 -3.70 4.63 -4.09
C TYR A 25 -2.95 4.34 -5.40
N GLU A 26 -1.96 3.44 -5.36
CA GLU A 26 -1.20 2.99 -6.54
C GLU A 26 -2.14 2.41 -7.61
N TYR A 27 -3.10 1.58 -7.19
CA TYR A 27 -4.12 1.01 -8.06
C TYR A 27 -4.98 2.11 -8.71
N LEU A 28 -5.54 3.03 -7.90
CA LEU A 28 -6.36 4.15 -8.40
C LEU A 28 -5.56 5.04 -9.36
N TYR A 29 -4.26 5.22 -9.11
CA TYR A 29 -3.36 5.96 -9.98
C TYR A 29 -3.13 5.23 -11.32
N HIS A 30 -2.80 3.93 -11.30
CA HIS A 30 -2.52 3.15 -12.51
C HIS A 30 -3.74 2.93 -13.41
N ILE A 31 -4.94 2.78 -12.85
CA ILE A 31 -6.17 2.65 -13.65
C ILE A 31 -6.68 4.00 -14.20
N GLY A 32 -6.02 5.11 -13.88
CA GLY A 32 -6.43 6.46 -14.30
C GLY A 32 -7.58 7.07 -13.49
N ALA A 33 -7.94 6.49 -12.34
CA ALA A 33 -8.99 6.99 -11.44
C ALA A 33 -8.47 8.09 -10.50
N VAL A 34 -7.83 9.11 -11.07
CA VAL A 34 -7.10 10.17 -10.34
C VAL A 34 -8.01 10.93 -9.35
N LYS A 35 -9.28 11.18 -9.70
CA LYS A 35 -10.25 11.83 -8.79
C LYS A 35 -10.53 11.00 -7.54
N ALA A 36 -10.60 9.68 -7.67
CA ALA A 36 -10.79 8.78 -6.53
C ALA A 36 -9.52 8.71 -5.68
N ALA A 37 -8.33 8.70 -6.30
CA ALA A 37 -7.06 8.77 -5.59
C ALA A 37 -6.93 10.06 -4.75
N GLN A 38 -7.35 11.20 -5.32
CA GLN A 38 -7.37 12.50 -4.63
C GLN A 38 -8.34 12.53 -3.44
N GLY A 39 -9.57 12.04 -3.64
CA GLY A 39 -10.56 11.94 -2.55
C GLY A 39 -10.08 11.02 -1.43
N PHE A 40 -9.47 9.88 -1.78
CA PHE A 40 -8.91 8.93 -0.82
C PHE A 40 -7.80 9.55 0.06
N CYS A 41 -6.87 10.30 -0.54
CA CYS A 41 -5.84 11.03 0.22
C CYS A 41 -6.44 12.09 1.16
N ALA A 42 -7.45 12.83 0.69
CA ALA A 42 -8.11 13.88 1.48
C ALA A 42 -8.88 13.31 2.68
N ASP A 43 -9.65 12.24 2.47
CA ASP A 43 -10.49 11.61 3.51
C ASP A 43 -9.64 10.96 4.60
N MET A 44 -8.51 10.35 4.24
CA MET A 44 -7.61 9.71 5.19
C MET A 44 -6.54 10.64 5.77
N LYS A 45 -6.51 11.92 5.35
CA LYS A 45 -5.39 12.86 5.62
C LYS A 45 -4.03 12.19 5.38
N TRP A 46 -3.98 11.38 4.33
CA TRP A 46 -2.88 10.47 4.09
C TRP A 46 -1.96 11.09 3.04
N GLU A 47 -0.72 11.35 3.44
CA GLU A 47 0.31 11.95 2.60
C GLU A 47 1.17 10.84 1.96
N PRO A 48 0.98 10.53 0.67
CA PRO A 48 1.70 9.44 -0.03
C PRO A 48 3.21 9.72 -0.19
N SER A 49 3.68 10.92 0.18
CA SER A 49 5.07 11.38 0.07
C SER A 49 6.11 10.55 0.85
N LYS A 50 5.67 9.61 1.69
CA LYS A 50 6.54 8.82 2.59
C LYS A 50 6.99 7.47 2.03
N MET A 51 6.44 6.99 0.91
CA MET A 51 6.62 5.58 0.56
C MET A 51 6.71 5.39 -0.96
N SER A 52 7.87 4.90 -1.40
CA SER A 52 8.22 4.64 -2.80
C SER A 52 7.09 3.89 -3.52
N LEU A 53 6.53 4.50 -4.56
CA LEU A 53 5.63 3.84 -5.50
C LEU A 53 6.40 2.73 -6.23
N GLY A 54 5.77 1.57 -6.43
CA GLY A 54 6.39 0.41 -7.09
C GLY A 54 6.43 0.58 -8.61
N GLU A 55 6.97 -0.42 -9.30
CA GLU A 55 6.88 -0.49 -10.76
C GLU A 55 5.48 -0.91 -11.22
N ALA A 56 5.00 -0.32 -12.32
CA ALA A 56 3.71 -0.67 -12.94
C ALA A 56 3.69 -2.17 -13.35
N PRO A 57 2.56 -2.89 -13.25
CA PRO A 57 1.17 -2.42 -13.07
C PRO A 57 0.74 -2.19 -11.61
N GLY A 58 1.68 -2.22 -10.65
CA GLY A 58 1.41 -2.06 -9.22
C GLY A 58 1.22 -3.40 -8.49
N PHE A 59 1.42 -3.39 -7.18
CA PHE A 59 1.38 -4.61 -6.36
C PHE A 59 -0.03 -5.19 -6.26
N LEU A 60 -1.04 -4.34 -6.05
CA LEU A 60 -2.43 -4.77 -5.89
C LEU A 60 -2.98 -5.47 -7.15
N PHE A 61 -2.59 -4.99 -8.34
CA PHE A 61 -3.01 -5.59 -9.60
C PHE A 61 -2.37 -6.97 -9.83
N SER A 62 -1.18 -7.21 -9.29
CA SER A 62 -0.50 -8.51 -9.41
C SER A 62 -0.92 -9.52 -8.33
N TRP A 63 -1.57 -9.04 -7.26
CA TRP A 63 -1.95 -9.85 -6.10
C TRP A 63 -3.41 -10.31 -6.12
N TRP A 64 -4.27 -9.62 -6.86
CA TRP A 64 -5.68 -9.95 -7.08
C TRP A 64 -5.87 -10.64 -8.44
#